data_AF-A0A1F2VN56-F1
#
_entry.id   AF-A0A1F2VN56-F1
#
_cell.length_a   1.000
_cell.length_b   1.000
_cell.length_c   1.000
_cell.angle_alpha   90.00
_cell.angle_beta   90.00
_cell.angle_gamma   90.00
#
_symmetry.space_group_name_H-M   'P 1'
#
loop_
_entity.id
_entity.type
_entity.pdbx_description
1 polymer ?
#
loop_
_entity_poly.entity_id
_entity_poly.type
_entity_poly.pdbx_seq_one_letter_code
_entity_poly.pdbx_strand_id
1 'polypeptide(L)'
;MDLDTSLLHYVIQLRRPWLDDVMVLASALAAGGFLWVVLALTAAVFPRYRADAWRLLLTIGFTLLITDYVVKPIVDRPRPFETDPALQVIVGKPMSPSFPSGHAARAVAAAIAGSRMLPGAGWVLWPFGILVAVSRVYVGVHWPSDVLVGLIVGVGCGWFVLGGRAPTLRH
;
A
#
# COMPACT_ATOMS: atom_id res chain seq x y z
N MET A 1 -18.48 5.01 20.24
CA MET A 1 -17.47 5.17 19.17
C MET A 1 -16.83 3.81 18.98
N ASP A 2 -16.78 3.29 17.76
CA ASP A 2 -16.15 1.99 17.51
C ASP A 2 -14.62 2.09 17.53
N LEU A 3 -13.94 0.96 17.48
CA LEU A 3 -12.48 0.89 17.54
C LEU A 3 -11.81 1.61 16.35
N ASP A 4 -12.35 1.46 15.15
CA ASP A 4 -11.81 2.09 13.93
C ASP A 4 -11.84 3.61 14.02
N THR A 5 -12.98 4.18 14.46
CA THR A 5 -13.13 5.62 14.62
C THR A 5 -12.20 6.14 15.72
N SER A 6 -12.11 5.42 16.85
CA SER A 6 -11.25 5.82 17.96
C SER A 6 -9.76 5.85 17.57
N LEU A 7 -9.29 4.81 16.87
CA LEU A 7 -7.93 4.73 16.37
C LEU A 7 -7.64 5.77 15.28
N LEU A 8 -8.58 6.02 14.36
CA LEU A 8 -8.45 7.07 13.36
C LEU A 8 -8.26 8.44 14.02
N HIS A 9 -9.11 8.79 14.97
CA HIS A 9 -9.04 10.09 15.65
C HIS A 9 -7.76 10.23 16.46
N TYR A 10 -7.30 9.16 17.11
CA TYR A 10 -6.01 9.12 17.77
C TYR A 10 -4.86 9.42 16.79
N VAL A 11 -4.82 8.77 15.62
CA VAL A 11 -3.79 9.02 14.61
C VAL A 11 -3.83 10.47 14.11
N ILE A 12 -5.02 11.05 13.93
CA ILE A 12 -5.16 12.44 13.48
C ILE A 12 -4.62 13.43 14.52
N GLN A 13 -4.71 13.13 15.82
CA GLN A 13 -4.12 13.97 16.88
C GLN A 13 -2.57 14.00 16.83
N LEU A 14 -1.95 13.02 16.17
CA LEU A 14 -0.50 12.97 15.94
C LEU A 14 -0.06 13.92 14.81
N ARG A 15 -0.98 14.61 14.12
CA ARG A 15 -0.64 15.50 13.00
C ARG A 15 0.27 16.64 13.42
N ARG A 16 1.30 16.90 12.60
CA ARG A 16 2.28 17.99 12.76
C ARG A 16 2.71 18.43 11.37
N PRO A 17 2.96 19.72 11.09
CA PRO A 17 3.25 20.19 9.73
C PRO A 17 4.36 19.40 9.02
N TRP A 18 5.48 19.15 9.68
CA TRP A 18 6.59 18.38 9.10
C TRP A 18 6.23 16.90 8.84
N LEU A 19 5.35 16.32 9.65
CA LEU A 19 4.92 14.93 9.52
C LEU A 19 3.81 14.81 8.46
N ASP A 20 2.99 15.84 8.30
CA ASP A 20 2.00 15.95 7.22
C ASP A 20 2.70 15.86 5.86
N ASP A 21 3.79 16.61 5.66
CA ASP A 21 4.58 16.56 4.43
C ASP A 21 5.12 15.16 4.14
N VAL A 22 5.69 14.49 5.15
CA VAL A 22 6.22 13.13 5.03
C VAL A 22 5.12 12.13 4.67
N MET A 23 3.97 12.21 5.34
CA MET A 23 2.86 11.27 5.14
C MET A 23 2.15 11.51 3.80
N VAL A 24 1.99 12.76 3.38
CA VAL A 24 1.48 13.12 2.06
C VAL A 24 2.42 12.65 0.97
N LEU A 25 3.73 12.84 1.12
CA LEU A 25 4.73 12.37 0.15
C LEU A 25 4.73 10.84 0.04
N ALA A 26 4.77 10.12 1.17
CA ALA A 26 4.72 8.66 1.18
C ALA A 26 3.45 8.15 0.48
N SER A 27 2.31 8.76 0.79
CA SER A 27 1.01 8.48 0.16
C SER A 27 1.03 8.73 -1.35
N ALA A 28 1.63 9.84 -1.80
CA ALA A 28 1.75 10.20 -3.22
C ALA A 28 2.67 9.26 -4.01
N LEU A 29 3.83 8.89 -3.45
CA LEU A 29 4.77 7.95 -4.08
C LEU A 29 4.14 6.57 -4.29
N ALA A 30 3.20 6.18 -3.43
CA ALA A 30 2.46 4.92 -3.54
C ALA A 30 1.19 5.02 -4.40
N ALA A 31 0.80 6.21 -4.87
CA ALA A 31 -0.40 6.39 -5.68
C ALA A 31 -0.33 5.55 -6.95
N GLY A 32 -1.36 4.73 -7.20
CA GLY A 32 -1.36 3.84 -8.36
C GLY A 32 -0.32 2.71 -8.33
N GLY A 33 0.54 2.64 -7.30
CA GLY A 33 1.78 1.85 -7.34
C GLY A 33 2.93 2.53 -8.08
N PHE A 34 2.85 3.84 -8.32
CA PHE A 34 3.77 4.62 -9.17
C PHE A 34 5.25 4.35 -8.87
N LEU A 35 5.72 4.56 -7.63
CA LEU A 35 7.12 4.34 -7.29
C LEU A 35 7.56 2.91 -7.63
N TRP A 36 6.74 1.93 -7.28
CA TRP A 36 7.06 0.52 -7.49
C TRP A 36 7.09 0.14 -8.98
N VAL A 37 6.21 0.72 -9.79
CA VAL A 37 6.21 0.56 -11.25
C VAL A 37 7.47 1.17 -11.85
N VAL A 38 7.87 2.39 -11.44
CA VAL A 38 9.10 3.04 -11.90
C VAL A 38 10.33 2.20 -11.54
N LEU A 39 10.40 1.69 -10.31
CA LEU A 39 11.49 0.81 -9.87
C LEU A 39 11.53 -0.49 -10.68
N ALA A 40 10.39 -1.10 -10.95
CA ALA A 40 10.31 -2.32 -11.76
C ALA A 40 10.74 -2.08 -13.20
N LEU A 41 10.25 -1.01 -13.86
CA LEU A 41 10.62 -0.67 -15.23
C LEU A 41 12.12 -0.36 -15.34
N THR A 42 12.68 0.36 -14.37
CA THR A 42 14.12 0.64 -14.30
C THR A 42 14.91 -0.66 -14.16
N ALA A 43 14.48 -1.56 -13.26
CA ALA A 43 15.12 -2.86 -13.08
C ALA A 43 15.01 -3.76 -14.32
N ALA A 44 13.92 -3.67 -15.09
CA ALA A 44 13.70 -4.48 -16.29
C ALA A 44 14.73 -4.24 -17.42
N VAL A 45 15.37 -3.06 -17.44
CA VAL A 45 16.45 -2.74 -18.38
C VAL A 45 17.65 -3.67 -18.17
N PHE A 46 17.95 -4.04 -16.93
CA PHE A 46 19.07 -4.91 -16.58
C PHE A 46 18.68 -6.39 -16.72
N PRO A 47 19.35 -7.18 -17.59
CA PRO A 47 19.00 -8.58 -17.83
C PRO A 47 18.95 -9.42 -16.55
N ARG A 48 19.83 -9.13 -15.58
CA ARG A 48 19.91 -9.80 -14.28
C ARG A 48 18.62 -9.68 -13.45
N TYR A 49 17.88 -8.58 -13.56
CA TYR A 49 16.67 -8.33 -12.75
C TYR A 49 15.37 -8.47 -13.55
N ARG A 50 15.43 -8.66 -14.86
CA ARG A 50 14.27 -8.56 -15.75
C ARG A 50 13.11 -9.47 -15.38
N ALA A 51 13.39 -10.72 -15.03
CA ALA A 51 12.35 -11.67 -14.62
C ALA A 51 11.66 -11.23 -13.32
N ASP A 52 12.41 -10.74 -12.34
CA ASP A 52 11.86 -10.31 -11.06
C ASP A 52 11.16 -8.94 -11.16
N ALA A 53 11.62 -8.07 -12.05
CA ALA A 53 10.92 -6.83 -12.41
C ALA A 53 9.53 -7.12 -12.99
N TRP A 54 9.42 -8.08 -13.91
CA TRP A 54 8.11 -8.51 -14.43
C TRP A 54 7.23 -9.12 -13.36
N ARG A 55 7.80 -9.92 -12.45
CA ARG A 55 7.06 -10.46 -11.30
C ARG A 55 6.55 -9.35 -10.38
N LEU A 56 7.36 -8.32 -10.11
CA LEU A 56 6.95 -7.15 -9.34
C LEU A 56 5.78 -6.42 -10.01
N LEU A 57 5.85 -6.18 -11.32
CA LEU A 57 4.73 -5.58 -12.08
C LEU A 57 3.47 -6.45 -12.02
N LEU A 58 3.60 -7.76 -12.22
CA LEU A 58 2.50 -8.71 -12.11
C LEU A 58 1.90 -8.70 -10.70
N THR A 59 2.72 -8.63 -9.66
CA THR A 59 2.26 -8.53 -8.27
C THR A 59 1.46 -7.25 -8.05
N ILE A 60 1.96 -6.08 -8.49
CA ILE A 60 1.25 -4.81 -8.36
C ILE A 60 -0.09 -4.84 -9.11
N GLY A 61 -0.08 -5.32 -10.36
CA GLY A 61 -1.27 -5.42 -11.20
C GLY A 61 -2.30 -6.40 -10.65
N PHE A 62 -1.86 -7.56 -10.16
CA PHE A 62 -2.72 -8.55 -9.52
C PHE A 62 -3.33 -8.00 -8.22
N THR A 63 -2.55 -7.32 -7.37
CA THR A 63 -3.09 -6.69 -6.17
C THR A 63 -4.10 -5.61 -6.51
N LEU A 64 -3.84 -4.76 -7.52
CA LEU A 64 -4.81 -3.77 -8.00
C LEU A 64 -6.11 -4.43 -8.46
N LEU A 65 -6.03 -5.51 -9.24
CA LEU A 65 -7.20 -6.27 -9.68
C LEU A 65 -8.02 -6.74 -8.47
N ILE A 66 -7.39 -7.42 -7.52
CA ILE A 66 -8.07 -7.96 -6.34
C ILE A 66 -8.65 -6.85 -5.47
N THR A 67 -7.89 -5.79 -5.15
CA THR A 67 -8.39 -4.76 -4.23
C THR A 67 -9.41 -3.85 -4.89
N ASP A 68 -9.09 -3.28 -6.04
CA ASP A 68 -9.83 -2.16 -6.60
C ASP A 68 -10.98 -2.59 -7.51
N TYR A 69 -10.85 -3.73 -8.18
CA TYR A 69 -11.84 -4.21 -9.15
C TYR A 69 -12.65 -5.42 -8.67
N VAL A 70 -12.17 -6.17 -7.66
CA VAL A 70 -12.92 -7.29 -7.09
C VAL A 70 -13.51 -6.93 -5.73
N VAL A 71 -12.70 -6.62 -4.72
CA VAL A 71 -13.20 -6.49 -3.35
C VAL A 71 -13.93 -5.16 -3.12
N LYS A 72 -13.39 -4.03 -3.59
CA LYS A 72 -14.01 -2.71 -3.36
C LYS A 72 -15.47 -2.62 -3.83
N PRO A 73 -15.84 -3.04 -5.05
CA PRO A 73 -17.23 -3.00 -5.51
C PRO A 73 -18.18 -3.93 -4.72
N ILE A 74 -17.65 -5.00 -4.12
CA ILE A 74 -18.45 -5.95 -3.34
C ILE A 74 -18.75 -5.41 -1.94
N VAL A 75 -17.75 -4.81 -1.29
CA VAL A 75 -17.87 -4.35 0.09
C VAL A 75 -18.46 -2.94 0.18
N ASP A 76 -18.15 -2.08 -0.81
CA ASP A 76 -18.68 -0.72 -0.96
C ASP A 76 -18.66 0.13 0.33
N ARG A 77 -17.59 -0.01 1.11
CA ARG A 77 -17.48 0.67 2.42
C ARG A 77 -17.28 2.18 2.24
N PRO A 78 -18.06 3.04 2.92
CA PRO A 78 -17.86 4.48 2.90
C PRO A 78 -16.55 4.88 3.57
N ARG A 79 -15.97 5.97 3.10
CA ARG A 79 -14.71 6.51 3.65
C ARG A 79 -14.95 7.28 4.95
N PRO A 80 -13.91 7.43 5.80
CA PRO A 80 -14.04 8.20 7.04
C PRO A 80 -14.60 9.62 6.87
N PHE A 81 -14.14 10.34 5.84
CA PHE A 81 -14.59 11.71 5.58
C PHE A 81 -16.00 11.81 4.98
N GLU A 82 -16.58 10.70 4.53
CA GLU A 82 -17.98 10.65 4.07
C GLU A 82 -18.91 10.48 5.27
N THR A 83 -18.44 9.80 6.32
CA THR A 83 -19.20 9.57 7.55
C THR A 83 -19.03 10.69 8.58
N ASP A 84 -17.87 11.37 8.59
CA ASP A 84 -17.59 12.51 9.46
C ASP A 84 -17.15 13.72 8.61
N PRO A 85 -18.05 14.68 8.32
CA PRO A 85 -17.73 15.88 7.56
C PRO A 85 -16.72 16.81 8.24
N ALA A 86 -16.54 16.72 9.56
CA ALA A 86 -15.56 17.51 10.30
C ALA A 86 -14.13 16.96 10.15
N LEU A 87 -14.00 15.72 9.67
CA LEU A 87 -12.72 15.08 9.44
C LEU A 87 -11.93 15.78 8.33
N GLN A 88 -10.79 16.37 8.69
CA GLN A 88 -9.90 16.96 7.70
C GLN A 88 -9.09 15.89 6.96
N VAL A 89 -9.18 15.93 5.63
CA VAL A 89 -8.37 15.12 4.70
C VAL A 89 -7.28 16.01 4.13
N ILE A 90 -6.03 15.57 4.22
CA ILE A 90 -4.84 16.35 3.79
C ILE A 90 -4.26 15.86 2.46
N VAL A 91 -5.07 15.13 1.69
CA VAL A 91 -4.79 14.66 0.33
C VAL A 91 -6.06 14.78 -0.51
N GLY A 92 -5.96 14.58 -1.84
CA GLY A 92 -7.15 14.50 -2.69
C GLY A 92 -8.11 13.40 -2.24
N LYS A 93 -9.40 13.74 -2.12
CA LYS A 93 -10.47 12.81 -1.70
C LYS A 93 -10.71 11.78 -2.81
N PRO A 94 -10.47 10.47 -2.58
CA PRO A 94 -10.71 9.46 -3.60
C PRO A 94 -12.21 9.18 -3.77
N MET A 95 -12.63 8.93 -5.00
CA MET A 95 -14.04 8.61 -5.34
C MET A 95 -14.39 7.12 -5.19
N SER A 96 -13.40 6.23 -5.06
CA SER A 96 -13.65 4.80 -4.91
C SER A 96 -13.98 4.44 -3.45
N PRO A 97 -14.63 3.30 -3.19
CA PRO A 97 -14.86 2.79 -1.83
C PRO A 97 -13.56 2.63 -1.01
N SER A 98 -13.71 2.60 0.31
CA SER A 98 -12.59 2.59 1.26
C SER A 98 -11.95 1.21 1.43
N PHE A 99 -12.73 0.12 1.37
CA PHE A 99 -12.26 -1.19 1.78
C PHE A 99 -11.92 -2.12 0.61
N PRO A 100 -10.76 -2.81 0.63
CA PRO A 100 -9.60 -2.60 1.49
C PRO A 100 -8.72 -1.46 0.96
N SER A 101 -7.72 -1.06 1.74
CA SER A 101 -6.72 -0.08 1.30
C SER A 101 -5.81 -0.65 0.21
N GLY A 102 -6.08 -0.30 -1.06
CA GLY A 102 -5.24 -0.68 -2.19
C GLY A 102 -3.82 -0.11 -2.15
N HIS A 103 -3.58 1.02 -1.46
CA HIS A 103 -2.23 1.53 -1.25
C HIS A 103 -1.43 0.63 -0.30
N ALA A 104 -2.02 0.27 0.84
CA ALA A 104 -1.38 -0.63 1.81
C ALA A 104 -1.11 -2.01 1.20
N ALA A 105 -2.08 -2.55 0.46
CA ALA A 105 -1.94 -3.85 -0.20
C ALA A 105 -0.79 -3.87 -1.21
N ARG A 106 -0.77 -2.91 -2.15
CA ARG A 106 0.30 -2.84 -3.15
C ARG A 106 1.66 -2.54 -2.53
N ALA A 107 1.73 -1.72 -1.48
CA ALA A 107 2.99 -1.39 -0.82
C ALA A 107 3.63 -2.62 -0.18
N VAL A 108 2.87 -3.45 0.55
CA VAL A 108 3.39 -4.70 1.11
C VAL A 108 3.69 -5.72 0.02
N ALA A 109 2.81 -5.88 -0.97
CA ALA A 109 3.03 -6.83 -2.06
C ALA A 109 4.32 -6.49 -2.85
N ALA A 110 4.54 -5.20 -3.11
CA ALA A 110 5.75 -4.70 -3.75
C ALA A 110 6.99 -4.82 -2.84
N ALA A 111 6.87 -4.60 -1.53
CA ALA A 111 7.97 -4.84 -0.60
C ALA A 111 8.41 -6.31 -0.59
N ILE A 112 7.47 -7.27 -0.65
CA ILE A 112 7.76 -8.71 -0.78
C ILE A 112 8.49 -8.99 -2.10
N ALA A 113 7.92 -8.57 -3.23
CA ALA A 113 8.50 -8.81 -4.55
C ALA A 113 9.86 -8.13 -4.72
N GLY A 114 9.98 -6.88 -4.29
CA GLY A 114 11.22 -6.09 -4.31
C GLY A 114 12.31 -6.69 -3.42
N SER A 115 11.96 -7.21 -2.24
CA SER A 115 12.91 -7.90 -1.36
C SER A 115 13.40 -9.23 -1.96
N ARG A 116 12.62 -9.88 -2.83
CA ARG A 116 13.11 -11.06 -3.58
C ARG A 116 14.03 -10.66 -4.72
N MET A 117 13.72 -9.57 -5.42
CA MET A 117 14.56 -9.03 -6.50
C MET A 117 15.91 -8.51 -5.97
N LEU A 118 15.88 -7.83 -4.81
CA LEU A 118 17.03 -7.22 -4.15
C LEU A 118 17.00 -7.54 -2.64
N PRO A 119 17.52 -8.70 -2.21
CA PRO A 119 17.49 -9.12 -0.80
C PRO A 119 18.08 -8.09 0.17
N GLY A 120 19.17 -7.42 -0.23
CA GLY A 120 19.81 -6.38 0.57
C GLY A 120 19.01 -5.08 0.70
N ALA A 121 17.92 -4.89 -0.04
CA ALA A 121 17.07 -3.69 0.02
C ALA A 121 15.89 -3.83 1.00
N GLY A 122 15.63 -5.03 1.53
CA GLY A 122 14.45 -5.31 2.37
C GLY A 122 14.34 -4.38 3.58
N TRP A 123 15.46 -3.99 4.19
CA TRP A 123 15.50 -3.06 5.32
C TRP A 123 14.99 -1.64 4.99
N VAL A 124 14.94 -1.26 3.70
CA VAL A 124 14.32 0.00 3.25
C VAL A 124 12.88 -0.24 2.79
N LEU A 125 12.67 -1.29 1.99
CA LEU A 125 11.40 -1.54 1.32
C LEU A 125 10.27 -1.82 2.32
N TRP A 126 10.55 -2.57 3.38
CA TRP A 126 9.55 -2.90 4.40
C TRP A 126 9.13 -1.67 5.23
N PRO A 127 10.06 -0.90 5.86
CA PRO A 127 9.68 0.32 6.54
C PRO A 127 8.94 1.32 5.65
N PHE A 128 9.37 1.48 4.40
CA PHE A 128 8.66 2.34 3.45
C PHE A 128 7.24 1.82 3.15
N GLY A 129 7.06 0.51 2.95
CA GLY A 129 5.76 -0.08 2.74
C GLY A 129 4.81 0.11 3.93
N ILE A 130 5.32 -0.01 5.16
CA ILE A 130 4.56 0.27 6.38
C ILE A 130 4.24 1.76 6.51
N LEU A 131 5.20 2.65 6.19
CA LEU A 131 4.99 4.10 6.19
C LEU A 131 3.84 4.48 5.24
N VAL A 132 3.82 3.91 4.03
CA VAL A 132 2.72 4.08 3.08
C VAL A 132 1.40 3.60 3.68
N ALA A 133 1.36 2.42 4.31
CA ALA A 133 0.14 1.89 4.91
C ALA A 133 -0.41 2.79 6.02
N VAL A 134 0.46 3.23 6.94
CA VAL A 134 0.11 4.15 8.04
C VAL A 134 -0.33 5.50 7.51
N SER A 135 0.32 6.02 6.46
CA SER A 135 -0.03 7.31 5.84
C SER A 135 -1.51 7.37 5.44
N ARG A 136 -2.12 6.24 5.08
CA ARG A 136 -3.52 6.20 4.61
C ARG A 136 -4.55 6.49 5.71
N VAL A 137 -4.27 6.06 6.93
CA VAL A 137 -5.07 6.44 8.11
C VAL A 137 -4.75 7.88 8.48
N TYR A 138 -3.47 8.23 8.51
CA TYR A 138 -2.99 9.55 8.88
C TYR A 138 -3.58 10.68 8.03
N VAL A 139 -3.62 10.50 6.71
CA VAL A 139 -4.19 11.49 5.79
C VAL A 139 -5.72 11.51 5.77
N GLY A 140 -6.38 10.60 6.52
CA GLY A 140 -7.83 10.60 6.76
C GLY A 140 -8.67 9.94 5.67
N VAL A 141 -8.09 9.13 4.79
CA VAL A 141 -8.82 8.53 3.66
C VAL A 141 -9.20 7.05 3.85
N HIS A 142 -8.66 6.38 4.87
CA HIS A 142 -8.97 4.98 5.18
C HIS A 142 -9.16 4.75 6.67
N TRP A 143 -10.01 3.78 6.99
CA TRP A 143 -10.13 3.24 8.34
C TRP A 143 -8.90 2.38 8.68
N PRO A 144 -8.52 2.26 9.97
CA PRO A 144 -7.45 1.35 10.40
C PRO A 144 -7.65 -0.09 9.93
N SER A 145 -8.87 -0.63 10.01
CA SER A 145 -9.17 -1.97 9.50
C SER A 145 -9.04 -2.10 7.97
N ASP A 146 -9.35 -1.05 7.17
CA ASP A 146 -9.11 -1.06 5.72
C ASP A 146 -7.63 -1.29 5.42
N VAL A 147 -6.75 -0.68 6.22
CA VAL A 147 -5.30 -0.79 6.10
C VAL A 147 -4.83 -2.17 6.54
N LEU A 148 -5.30 -2.67 7.69
CA LEU A 148 -4.96 -4.00 8.18
C LEU A 148 -5.32 -5.09 7.18
N VAL A 149 -6.55 -5.08 6.65
CA VAL A 149 -6.97 -6.05 5.63
C VAL A 149 -6.20 -5.83 4.32
N GLY A 150 -5.94 -4.57 3.94
CA GLY A 150 -5.08 -4.26 2.81
C GLY A 150 -3.71 -4.95 2.91
N LEU A 151 -3.05 -4.87 4.07
CA LEU A 151 -1.78 -5.55 4.31
C LEU A 151 -1.90 -7.07 4.13
N ILE A 152 -2.93 -7.70 4.71
CA ILE A 152 -3.18 -9.15 4.58
C ILE A 152 -3.38 -9.56 3.12
N VAL A 153 -4.24 -8.82 2.38
CA VAL A 153 -4.47 -9.06 0.95
C VAL A 153 -3.18 -8.88 0.15
N GLY A 154 -2.38 -7.87 0.47
CA GLY A 154 -1.07 -7.64 -0.14
C GLY A 154 -0.10 -8.80 0.07
N VAL A 155 -0.01 -9.33 1.30
CA VAL A 155 0.81 -10.53 1.59
C VAL A 155 0.33 -11.71 0.75
N GLY A 156 -0.98 -11.98 0.74
CA GLY A 156 -1.57 -13.07 -0.03
C GLY A 156 -1.30 -12.95 -1.53
N CYS A 157 -1.49 -11.77 -2.11
CA CYS A 157 -1.21 -11.50 -3.52
C CYS A 157 0.27 -11.70 -3.86
N GLY A 158 1.17 -11.15 -3.04
CA GLY A 158 2.60 -11.30 -3.22
C GLY A 158 3.04 -12.77 -3.16
N TRP A 159 2.53 -13.53 -2.18
CA TRP A 159 2.81 -14.96 -2.08
C TRP A 159 2.27 -15.75 -3.26
N PHE A 160 1.04 -15.48 -3.69
CA PHE A 160 0.40 -16.15 -4.83
C PHE A 160 1.20 -15.94 -6.12
N VAL A 161 1.49 -14.68 -6.48
CA VAL A 161 2.20 -14.35 -7.74
C VAL A 161 3.64 -14.87 -7.72
N LEU A 162 4.31 -14.85 -6.57
CA LEU A 162 5.71 -15.24 -6.46
C LEU A 162 5.88 -16.73 -6.08
N GLY A 163 4.79 -17.51 -6.02
CA GLY A 163 4.81 -18.96 -5.83
C GLY A 163 5.20 -19.45 -4.43
N GLY A 164 4.94 -18.67 -3.38
CA GLY A 164 5.02 -19.12 -1.97
C GLY A 164 6.39 -19.54 -1.43
N ARG A 165 7.47 -19.55 -2.23
CA ARG A 165 8.81 -19.94 -1.80
C ARG A 165 9.55 -18.79 -1.13
N ALA A 166 10.26 -19.05 -0.04
CA ALA A 166 11.15 -18.07 0.60
C ALA A 166 12.17 -17.52 -0.42
N PRO A 167 12.69 -16.28 -0.21
CA PRO A 167 13.70 -15.72 -1.09
C PRO A 167 14.87 -16.70 -1.21
N THR A 168 15.10 -17.25 -2.40
CA THR A 168 16.32 -18.01 -2.64
C THR A 168 17.47 -17.02 -2.63
N LEU A 169 18.33 -17.09 -1.61
CA LEU A 169 19.60 -16.38 -1.60
C LEU A 169 20.38 -16.87 -2.83
N ARG A 170 20.41 -16.05 -3.88
CA ARG A 170 21.34 -16.24 -4.98
C ARG A 170 22.71 -15.79 -4.47
N HIS A 171 23.52 -16.75 -4.05
CA HIS A 171 24.95 -16.58 -3.85
C HIS A 171 25.65 -16.35 -5.20
#